data_AF-A0A937GB01-F1
#
_entry.id   AF-A0A937GB01-F1
#
_cell.length_a   1.000
_cell.length_b   1.000
_cell.length_c   1.000
_cell.angle_alpha   90.00
_cell.angle_beta   90.00
_cell.angle_gamma   90.00
#
_symmetry.space_group_name_H-M   'P 1'
#
loop_
_entity.id
_entity.type
_entity.pdbx_description
1 polymer ?
#
loop_
_entity_poly.entity_id
_entity_poly.type
_entity_poly.pdbx_seq_one_letter_code
_entity_poly.pdbx_strand_id
1 'polypeptide(L)'
;MQKTLATLVVLSAFAFSSSAQEIRTSHIDPFIGTGGHGHTHPSATAPFGMVQLGPDTRKEGWDGCSGYHYTDSTLYGFSHTHLSGTGVSDYSDILIRPLTGPEDLAETVGFLKASEKAEAGYYSVFLQNGIECSFTASERVGVHRYVMPDRADYRAYFLLDLTYRDRTLKQGATVARDAQGLPYVAIHRISEGWARQQSVYASLHLESPFMRISGLTEFEEGR
;
A
#
# COMPACT_ATOMS: atom_id res chain seq x y z
N MET A 1 72.81 -2.27 27.56
CA MET A 1 71.99 -1.09 27.21
C MET A 1 71.48 -1.24 25.77
N GLN A 2 70.21 -0.88 25.53
CA GLN A 2 69.58 -0.62 24.22
C GLN A 2 69.27 -1.79 23.26
N LYS A 3 68.48 -2.80 23.64
CA LYS A 3 67.78 -3.67 22.64
C LYS A 3 66.46 -4.24 23.15
N THR A 4 65.47 -3.41 23.51
CA THR A 4 64.12 -3.96 23.79
C THR A 4 62.95 -2.98 23.71
N LEU A 5 63.14 -1.73 23.27
CA LEU A 5 62.10 -0.70 23.39
C LEU A 5 61.51 -0.19 22.07
N ALA A 6 61.85 -0.79 20.92
CA ALA A 6 61.39 -0.29 19.62
C ALA A 6 60.19 -1.04 19.02
N THR A 7 59.81 -2.21 19.56
CA THR A 7 58.81 -3.07 18.88
C THR A 7 57.39 -2.90 19.39
N LEU A 8 57.16 -2.19 20.50
CA LEU A 8 55.82 -2.11 21.13
C LEU A 8 54.97 -0.90 20.73
N VAL A 9 55.50 0.06 19.97
CA VAL A 9 54.77 1.30 19.63
C VAL A 9 54.12 1.28 18.24
N VAL A 10 54.46 0.30 17.39
CA VAL A 10 53.90 0.21 16.03
C VAL A 10 52.56 -0.56 15.99
N LEU A 11 52.20 -1.30 17.05
CA LEU A 11 50.97 -2.09 17.06
C LEU A 11 49.72 -1.34 17.54
N SER A 12 49.86 -0.11 18.08
CA SER A 12 48.71 0.66 18.59
C SER A 12 48.08 1.61 17.56
N ALA A 13 48.63 1.70 16.34
CA ALA A 13 48.16 2.63 15.31
C ALA A 13 47.17 2.00 14.31
N PHE A 14 46.93 0.68 14.35
CA PHE A 14 45.86 0.03 13.60
C PHE A 14 44.65 -0.21 14.52
N ALA A 15 44.14 0.87 15.12
CA ALA A 15 42.71 0.92 15.39
C ALA A 15 42.04 1.02 14.01
N PHE A 16 41.80 -0.13 13.37
CA PHE A 16 40.83 -0.21 12.29
C PHE A 16 39.52 0.28 12.89
N SER A 17 39.18 1.55 12.68
CA SER A 17 37.81 2.00 12.73
C SER A 17 37.08 1.21 11.65
N SER A 18 36.59 0.03 12.03
CA SER A 18 35.54 -0.66 11.32
C SER A 18 34.35 0.30 11.35
N SER A 19 34.24 1.14 10.32
CA SER A 19 32.98 1.79 10.04
C SER A 19 32.07 0.69 9.54
N ALA A 20 31.12 0.27 10.39
CA ALA A 20 30.01 -0.53 9.90
C ALA A 20 29.41 0.20 8.68
N GLN A 21 29.08 -0.55 7.63
CA GLN A 21 28.45 0.03 6.45
C GLN A 21 27.13 0.67 6.90
N GLU A 22 27.00 1.98 6.73
CA GLU A 22 25.76 2.68 7.05
C GLU A 22 24.69 2.23 6.05
N ILE A 23 23.77 1.37 6.50
CA ILE A 23 22.62 0.95 5.68
C ILE A 23 21.67 2.13 5.60
N ARG A 24 21.73 2.86 4.48
CA ARG A 24 20.83 3.96 4.18
C ARG A 24 19.57 3.42 3.54
N THR A 25 18.43 3.99 3.89
CA THR A 25 17.14 3.69 3.24
C THR A 25 17.17 3.98 1.74
N SER A 26 18.04 4.89 1.29
CA SER A 26 18.30 5.19 -0.12
C SER A 26 18.89 4.04 -0.93
N HIS A 27 19.36 2.96 -0.29
CA HIS A 27 19.83 1.76 -0.99
C HIS A 27 18.72 0.74 -1.27
N ILE A 28 17.53 0.95 -0.72
CA ILE A 28 16.39 0.03 -0.87
C ILE A 28 15.64 0.43 -2.14
N ASP A 29 15.53 -0.52 -3.07
CA ASP A 29 14.67 -0.42 -4.27
C ASP A 29 13.51 -1.41 -4.14
N PRO A 30 12.29 -0.94 -3.77
CA PRO A 30 11.12 -1.80 -3.65
C PRO A 30 10.64 -2.43 -4.96
N PHE A 31 11.13 -1.99 -6.13
CA PHE A 31 10.76 -2.59 -7.41
C PHE A 31 11.50 -3.91 -7.69
N ILE A 32 12.58 -4.21 -6.96
CA ILE A 32 13.30 -5.49 -7.12
C ILE A 32 12.37 -6.65 -6.75
N GLY A 33 12.16 -7.57 -7.70
CA GLY A 33 11.29 -8.75 -7.55
C GLY A 33 9.82 -8.51 -7.90
N THR A 34 9.45 -7.29 -8.31
CA THR A 34 8.05 -6.94 -8.63
C THR A 34 7.64 -7.33 -10.07
N GLY A 35 8.57 -7.86 -10.86
CA GLY A 35 8.31 -8.42 -12.19
C GLY A 35 8.92 -9.80 -12.35
N GLY A 36 8.65 -10.46 -13.47
CA GLY A 36 9.00 -11.87 -13.61
C GLY A 36 8.23 -12.68 -12.58
N HIS A 37 8.92 -13.49 -11.78
CA HIS A 37 8.29 -14.44 -10.85
C HIS A 37 8.70 -14.22 -9.39
N GLY A 38 9.11 -12.99 -9.04
CA GLY A 38 9.54 -12.66 -7.68
C GLY A 38 8.36 -12.45 -6.73
N HIS A 39 7.25 -11.90 -7.24
CA HIS A 39 6.01 -11.61 -6.51
C HIS A 39 6.23 -10.73 -5.27
N THR A 40 7.18 -9.79 -5.32
CA THR A 40 7.22 -8.72 -4.32
C THR A 40 6.25 -7.60 -4.72
N HIS A 41 6.11 -6.57 -3.90
CA HIS A 41 5.27 -5.41 -4.18
C HIS A 41 5.95 -4.11 -3.74
N PRO A 42 5.71 -2.97 -4.42
CA PRO A 42 6.33 -1.69 -4.09
C PRO A 42 5.58 -0.92 -2.99
N SER A 43 4.61 -1.55 -2.31
CA SER A 43 3.74 -0.93 -1.31
C SER A 43 4.50 -0.28 -0.15
N ALA A 44 3.99 0.84 0.33
CA ALA A 44 4.47 1.49 1.54
C ALA A 44 4.15 0.62 2.77
N THR A 45 5.17 0.32 3.58
CA THR A 45 5.02 -0.47 4.81
C THR A 45 6.09 -0.13 5.84
N ALA A 46 5.75 -0.24 7.12
CA ALA A 46 6.72 -0.22 8.21
C ALA A 46 7.37 -1.61 8.37
N PRO A 47 8.57 -1.73 8.96
CA PRO A 47 9.15 -3.03 9.27
C PRO A 47 8.18 -3.89 10.09
N PHE A 48 7.82 -5.07 9.58
CA PHE A 48 6.85 -5.98 10.20
C PHE A 48 5.44 -5.37 10.43
N GLY A 49 5.08 -4.36 9.64
CA GLY A 49 3.80 -3.69 9.71
C GLY A 49 2.63 -4.57 9.25
N MET A 50 1.47 -4.35 9.85
CA MET A 50 0.19 -4.95 9.46
C MET A 50 -0.32 -4.41 8.12
N VAL A 51 0.01 -3.15 7.81
CA VAL A 51 -0.41 -2.47 6.58
C VAL A 51 0.70 -2.52 5.55
N GLN A 52 0.36 -2.96 4.34
CA GLN A 52 1.19 -2.84 3.14
C GLN A 52 0.37 -2.06 2.11
N LEU A 53 0.41 -0.72 2.18
CA LEU A 53 -0.45 0.15 1.38
C LEU A 53 0.18 0.43 0.02
N GLY A 54 -0.43 -0.08 -1.05
CA GLY A 54 0.16 0.05 -2.39
C GLY A 54 -0.76 -0.38 -3.52
N PRO A 55 -0.24 -0.33 -4.76
CA PRO A 55 -1.01 -0.53 -5.98
C PRO A 55 -1.37 -2.00 -6.24
N ASP A 56 -2.59 -2.23 -6.71
CA ASP A 56 -2.99 -3.50 -7.33
C ASP A 56 -3.07 -3.33 -8.86
N THR A 57 -2.16 -3.94 -9.61
CA THR A 57 -2.15 -3.93 -11.10
C THR A 57 -2.59 -5.24 -11.71
N ARG A 58 -2.54 -6.35 -10.95
CA ARG A 58 -2.78 -7.69 -11.47
C ARG A 58 -3.64 -8.51 -10.51
N LYS A 59 -4.93 -8.60 -10.84
CA LYS A 59 -5.94 -9.26 -10.01
C LYS A 59 -5.85 -10.79 -10.02
N GLU A 60 -5.54 -11.37 -11.18
CA GLU A 60 -5.62 -12.82 -11.40
C GLU A 60 -4.30 -13.41 -11.93
N GLY A 61 -4.17 -14.73 -11.82
CA GLY A 61 -3.01 -15.48 -12.30
C GLY A 61 -1.87 -15.58 -11.29
N TRP A 62 -0.94 -16.47 -11.58
CA TRP A 62 0.17 -16.78 -10.68
C TRP A 62 1.11 -15.59 -10.46
N ASP A 63 1.39 -14.82 -11.52
CA ASP A 63 2.22 -13.61 -11.41
C ASP A 63 1.53 -12.45 -10.67
N GLY A 64 0.25 -12.61 -10.31
CA GLY A 64 -0.54 -11.63 -9.55
C GLY A 64 -0.57 -11.91 -8.04
N CYS A 65 0.25 -12.83 -7.52
CA CYS A 65 0.20 -13.23 -6.10
C CYS A 65 0.33 -12.08 -5.11
N SER A 66 1.13 -11.06 -5.43
CA SER A 66 1.32 -9.87 -4.60
C SER A 66 0.40 -8.71 -4.95
N GLY A 67 -0.53 -8.87 -5.89
CA GLY A 67 -1.39 -7.80 -6.41
C GLY A 67 -0.72 -6.90 -7.45
N TYR A 68 0.61 -6.90 -7.58
CA TYR A 68 1.36 -6.01 -8.47
C TYR A 68 2.28 -6.77 -9.42
N HIS A 69 2.39 -6.28 -10.65
CA HIS A 69 3.41 -6.71 -11.59
C HIS A 69 4.01 -5.55 -12.40
N TYR A 70 5.34 -5.45 -12.42
CA TYR A 70 6.07 -4.28 -12.94
C TYR A 70 5.79 -3.94 -14.41
N THR A 71 5.42 -4.92 -15.23
CA THR A 71 5.12 -4.70 -16.67
C THR A 71 3.77 -4.04 -16.92
N ASP A 72 2.90 -3.97 -15.92
CA ASP A 72 1.56 -3.44 -16.08
C ASP A 72 1.57 -1.90 -16.10
N SER A 73 0.59 -1.33 -16.79
CA SER A 73 0.43 0.13 -16.98
C SER A 73 -0.95 0.65 -16.60
N THR A 74 -1.79 -0.22 -16.04
CA THR A 74 -3.08 0.11 -15.44
C THR A 74 -3.15 -0.50 -14.04
N LEU A 75 -3.99 0.08 -13.19
CA LEU A 75 -4.25 -0.43 -11.84
C LEU A 75 -5.74 -0.41 -11.50
N TYR A 76 -6.15 -1.33 -10.64
CA TYR A 76 -7.51 -1.42 -10.11
C TYR A 76 -7.74 -0.41 -8.98
N GLY A 77 -6.69 -0.14 -8.20
CA GLY A 77 -6.71 0.78 -7.06
C GLY A 77 -5.52 0.53 -6.14
N PHE A 78 -5.68 0.93 -4.88
CA PHE A 78 -4.68 0.78 -3.84
C PHE A 78 -5.30 0.07 -2.63
N SER A 79 -4.79 -1.11 -2.28
CA SER A 79 -5.27 -1.89 -1.13
C SER A 79 -4.26 -1.89 0.01
N HIS A 80 -4.69 -2.40 1.18
CA HIS A 80 -3.99 -2.18 2.45
C HIS A 80 -3.19 -3.38 2.95
N THR A 81 -3.31 -4.52 2.30
CA THR A 81 -2.72 -5.79 2.72
C THR A 81 -2.17 -6.52 1.50
N HIS A 82 -0.93 -7.01 1.58
CA HIS A 82 -0.29 -7.76 0.49
C HIS A 82 0.64 -8.84 1.05
N LEU A 83 0.78 -9.94 0.32
CA LEU A 83 1.77 -10.96 0.60
C LEU A 83 2.97 -10.78 -0.33
N SER A 84 4.18 -10.85 0.22
CA SER A 84 5.42 -10.66 -0.53
C SER A 84 6.12 -12.01 -0.77
N GLY A 85 6.30 -12.37 -2.04
CA GLY A 85 7.07 -13.52 -2.49
C GLY A 85 6.33 -14.87 -2.43
N THR A 86 5.00 -14.85 -2.29
CA THR A 86 4.20 -16.08 -2.23
C THR A 86 3.90 -16.61 -3.63
N GLY A 87 3.66 -17.92 -3.74
CA GLY A 87 3.19 -18.57 -4.97
C GLY A 87 1.68 -18.80 -5.04
N VAL A 88 0.94 -18.23 -4.08
CA VAL A 88 -0.53 -18.27 -3.98
C VAL A 88 -0.99 -16.89 -3.50
N SER A 89 -2.02 -16.34 -4.16
CA SER A 89 -2.62 -15.05 -3.81
C SER A 89 -3.51 -15.14 -2.56
N ASP A 90 -3.38 -14.15 -1.69
CA ASP A 90 -4.33 -13.81 -0.61
C ASP A 90 -4.10 -12.31 -0.25
N TYR A 91 -4.98 -11.71 0.55
CA TYR A 91 -5.04 -10.26 0.87
C TYR A 91 -5.63 -9.31 -0.20
N SER A 92 -4.94 -8.22 -0.57
CA SER A 92 -5.49 -7.09 -1.34
C SER A 92 -6.81 -6.56 -0.77
N ASP A 93 -6.91 -6.45 0.56
CA ASP A 93 -8.12 -6.02 1.26
C ASP A 93 -8.30 -4.50 1.22
N ILE A 94 -9.57 -4.06 1.15
CA ILE A 94 -9.98 -2.65 1.23
C ILE A 94 -9.29 -1.84 0.13
N LEU A 95 -9.77 -2.00 -1.10
CA LEU A 95 -9.25 -1.29 -2.26
C LEU A 95 -9.88 0.09 -2.38
N ILE A 96 -9.03 1.12 -2.42
CA ILE A 96 -9.43 2.52 -2.62
C ILE A 96 -8.88 3.01 -3.95
N ARG A 97 -9.72 3.63 -4.78
CA ARG A 97 -9.28 4.31 -6.01
C ARG A 97 -9.87 5.72 -6.11
N PRO A 98 -9.06 6.77 -6.33
CA PRO A 98 -9.59 8.10 -6.59
C PRO A 98 -10.19 8.17 -8.00
N LEU A 99 -11.34 8.83 -8.12
CA LEU A 99 -12.12 8.98 -9.35
C LEU A 99 -12.27 10.46 -9.71
N THR A 100 -12.44 10.75 -11.01
CA THR A 100 -12.72 12.12 -11.48
C THR A 100 -14.20 12.51 -11.44
N GLY A 101 -15.09 11.54 -11.20
CA GLY A 101 -16.53 11.66 -11.13
C GLY A 101 -17.19 10.33 -10.73
N PRO A 102 -18.46 10.34 -10.26
CA PRO A 102 -19.19 9.12 -9.88
C PRO A 102 -19.53 8.21 -11.08
N GLU A 103 -19.48 8.74 -12.29
CA GLU A 103 -19.66 8.03 -13.56
C GLU A 103 -18.40 7.32 -14.08
N ASP A 104 -17.26 7.46 -13.38
CA ASP A 104 -16.03 6.73 -13.71
C ASP A 104 -16.18 5.25 -13.31
N LEU A 105 -16.79 4.48 -14.22
CA LEU A 105 -17.10 3.06 -14.07
C LEU A 105 -16.03 2.14 -14.70
N ALA A 106 -14.90 2.69 -15.16
CA ALA A 106 -13.82 1.88 -15.70
C ALA A 106 -13.27 0.94 -14.62
N GLU A 107 -13.02 -0.32 -14.96
CA GLU A 107 -12.49 -1.32 -14.00
C GLU A 107 -11.08 -0.94 -13.53
N THR A 108 -10.26 -0.38 -14.42
CA THR A 108 -8.89 0.06 -14.13
C THR A 108 -8.67 1.49 -14.62
N VAL A 109 -7.63 2.13 -14.09
CA VAL A 109 -7.12 3.43 -14.54
C VAL A 109 -5.67 3.28 -14.96
N GLY A 110 -5.28 3.90 -16.08
CA GLY A 110 -3.89 3.96 -16.51
C GLY A 110 -3.04 4.82 -15.58
N PHE A 111 -1.76 4.53 -15.48
CA PHE A 111 -0.80 5.36 -14.74
C PHE A 111 0.47 5.63 -15.56
N LEU A 112 1.15 6.72 -15.26
CA LEU A 112 2.41 7.05 -15.92
C LEU A 112 3.56 6.31 -15.24
N LYS A 113 4.05 5.23 -15.85
CA LYS A 113 5.14 4.39 -15.29
C LYS A 113 6.38 5.20 -14.89
N ALA A 114 6.74 6.22 -15.67
CA ALA A 114 7.87 7.11 -15.40
C ALA A 114 7.69 8.01 -14.15
N SER A 115 6.47 8.14 -13.64
CA SER A 115 6.17 8.87 -12.40
C SER A 115 6.11 7.97 -11.17
N GLU A 116 6.17 6.65 -11.37
CA GLU A 116 6.08 5.68 -10.29
C GLU A 116 7.37 5.73 -9.46
N LYS A 117 7.23 5.97 -8.16
CA LYS A 117 8.34 6.01 -7.21
C LYS A 117 8.00 5.15 -6.00
N ALA A 118 8.97 4.34 -5.57
CA ALA A 118 8.90 3.60 -4.33
C ALA A 118 10.23 3.73 -3.57
N GLU A 119 10.16 3.90 -2.26
CA GLU A 119 11.29 3.89 -1.34
C GLU A 119 10.84 3.28 0.00
N ALA A 120 11.75 3.05 0.93
CA ALA A 120 11.40 2.44 2.21
C ALA A 120 10.29 3.23 2.93
N GLY A 121 9.10 2.61 3.05
CA GLY A 121 7.94 3.20 3.70
C GLY A 121 7.11 4.16 2.84
N TYR A 122 7.40 4.33 1.54
CA TYR A 122 6.69 5.29 0.69
C TYR A 122 6.48 4.78 -0.74
N TYR A 123 5.31 5.07 -1.30
CA TYR A 123 4.96 4.83 -2.70
C TYR A 123 4.24 6.06 -3.28
N SER A 124 4.48 6.39 -4.55
CA SER A 124 3.69 7.39 -5.27
C SER A 124 3.62 7.13 -6.76
N VAL A 125 2.54 7.60 -7.39
CA VAL A 125 2.33 7.49 -8.84
C VAL A 125 1.38 8.56 -9.33
N PHE A 126 1.54 9.00 -10.58
CA PHE A 126 0.61 9.85 -11.29
C PHE A 126 -0.35 9.02 -12.16
N LEU A 127 -1.65 9.14 -11.88
CA LEU A 127 -2.70 8.47 -12.65
C LEU A 127 -3.02 9.25 -13.92
N GLN A 128 -3.37 8.56 -15.00
CA GLN A 128 -3.75 9.19 -16.28
C GLN A 128 -5.06 9.99 -16.20
N ASN A 129 -5.84 9.83 -15.14
CA ASN A 129 -6.99 10.68 -14.84
C ASN A 129 -6.60 12.04 -14.21
N GLY A 130 -5.30 12.32 -14.08
CA GLY A 130 -4.76 13.59 -13.62
C GLY A 130 -4.53 13.69 -12.10
N ILE A 131 -4.73 12.61 -11.36
CA ILE A 131 -4.60 12.59 -9.89
C ILE A 131 -3.21 12.06 -9.50
N GLU A 132 -2.47 12.83 -8.70
CA GLU A 132 -1.23 12.36 -8.07
C GLU A 132 -1.58 11.64 -6.77
N CYS A 133 -1.05 10.42 -6.61
CA CYS A 133 -1.28 9.58 -5.44
C CYS A 133 0.05 9.35 -4.71
N SER A 134 0.04 9.50 -3.39
CA SER A 134 1.20 9.21 -2.54
C SER A 134 0.75 8.55 -1.23
N PHE A 135 1.56 7.61 -0.73
CA PHE A 135 1.19 6.76 0.39
C PHE A 135 2.38 6.51 1.31
N THR A 136 2.09 6.41 2.59
CA THR A 136 3.02 5.95 3.64
C THR A 136 2.27 5.07 4.61
N ALA A 137 2.98 4.28 5.43
CA ALA A 137 2.34 3.45 6.44
C ALA A 137 3.12 3.43 7.76
N SER A 138 2.38 3.35 8.87
CA SER A 138 2.91 2.95 10.18
C SER A 138 2.71 1.45 10.40
N GLU A 139 2.93 0.96 11.62
CA GLU A 139 2.68 -0.45 11.95
C GLU A 139 1.24 -0.91 11.66
N ARG A 140 0.24 -0.03 11.76
CA ARG A 140 -1.19 -0.41 11.66
C ARG A 140 -2.07 0.61 10.93
N VAL A 141 -1.48 1.66 10.34
CA VAL A 141 -2.22 2.74 9.68
C VAL A 141 -1.59 3.02 8.33
N GLY A 142 -2.40 3.01 7.28
CA GLY A 142 -2.05 3.55 5.97
C GLY A 142 -2.47 5.02 5.88
N VAL A 143 -1.62 5.86 5.28
CA VAL A 143 -1.91 7.28 5.05
C VAL A 143 -1.88 7.54 3.55
N HIS A 144 -2.97 8.11 3.05
CA HIS A 144 -3.15 8.45 1.65
C HIS A 144 -3.06 9.97 1.48
N ARG A 145 -2.40 10.43 0.44
CA ARG A 145 -2.45 11.81 -0.02
C ARG A 145 -2.73 11.85 -1.52
N TYR A 146 -3.77 12.58 -1.88
CA TYR A 146 -4.21 12.76 -3.25
C TYR A 146 -4.12 14.24 -3.64
N VAL A 147 -3.42 14.55 -4.73
CA VAL A 147 -3.44 15.88 -5.34
C VAL A 147 -4.38 15.83 -6.53
N MET A 148 -5.51 16.53 -6.40
CA MET A 148 -6.55 16.56 -7.41
C MET A 148 -6.23 17.58 -8.50
N PRO A 149 -6.71 17.39 -9.75
CA PRO A 149 -6.64 18.40 -10.79
C PRO A 149 -7.22 19.75 -10.35
N ASP A 150 -6.57 20.84 -10.71
CA ASP A 150 -7.02 22.21 -10.39
C ASP A 150 -8.32 22.53 -11.15
N ARG A 151 -9.47 22.40 -10.47
CA ARG A 151 -10.80 22.75 -10.98
C ARG A 151 -11.62 23.43 -9.89
N ALA A 152 -12.25 24.56 -10.22
CA ALA A 152 -12.99 25.40 -9.27
C ALA A 152 -14.21 24.71 -8.61
N ASP A 153 -14.75 23.66 -9.23
CA ASP A 153 -15.94 22.91 -8.80
C ASP A 153 -15.61 21.46 -8.40
N TYR A 154 -14.32 21.15 -8.15
CA TYR A 154 -13.89 19.78 -7.91
C TYR A 154 -14.56 19.17 -6.68
N ARG A 155 -15.17 18.00 -6.88
CA ARG A 155 -15.61 17.09 -5.82
C ARG A 155 -14.73 15.85 -5.86
N ALA A 156 -14.20 15.46 -4.71
CA ALA A 156 -13.42 14.23 -4.59
C ALA A 156 -14.36 13.03 -4.54
N TYR A 157 -14.15 12.08 -5.43
CA TYR A 157 -14.84 10.81 -5.48
C TYR A 157 -13.82 9.70 -5.27
N PHE A 158 -14.19 8.70 -4.48
CA PHE A 158 -13.38 7.52 -4.23
C PHE A 158 -14.24 6.28 -4.38
N LEU A 159 -13.75 5.31 -5.13
CA LEU A 159 -14.24 3.94 -5.07
C LEU A 159 -13.70 3.30 -3.79
N LEU A 160 -14.59 2.73 -2.98
CA LEU A 160 -14.25 1.79 -1.91
C LEU A 160 -14.77 0.41 -2.34
N ASP A 161 -13.86 -0.45 -2.78
CA ASP A 161 -14.19 -1.81 -3.21
C ASP A 161 -13.79 -2.82 -2.12
N LEU A 162 -14.81 -3.38 -1.47
CA LEU A 162 -14.67 -4.44 -0.46
C LEU A 162 -14.83 -5.84 -1.06
N THR A 163 -15.16 -5.93 -2.35
CA THR A 163 -15.34 -7.18 -3.10
C THR A 163 -14.11 -7.57 -3.92
N TYR A 164 -13.06 -6.75 -3.90
CA TYR A 164 -11.89 -6.94 -4.73
C TYR A 164 -11.18 -8.28 -4.46
N ARG A 165 -10.86 -8.96 -5.57
CA ARG A 165 -10.07 -10.18 -5.72
C ARG A 165 -10.62 -11.44 -5.04
N ASP A 166 -10.65 -11.51 -3.72
CA ASP A 166 -11.07 -12.73 -3.00
C ASP A 166 -12.58 -12.78 -2.81
N ARG A 167 -13.13 -14.01 -2.72
CA ARG A 167 -14.57 -14.21 -2.53
C ARG A 167 -14.99 -13.57 -1.21
N THR A 168 -15.83 -12.55 -1.29
CA THR A 168 -16.29 -11.81 -0.11
C THR A 168 -17.54 -12.47 0.47
N LEU A 169 -17.41 -12.98 1.69
CA LEU A 169 -18.47 -13.65 2.44
C LEU A 169 -19.38 -12.65 3.17
N LYS A 170 -18.78 -11.58 3.70
CA LYS A 170 -19.50 -10.53 4.42
C LYS A 170 -18.80 -9.19 4.25
N GLN A 171 -19.56 -8.12 4.08
CA GLN A 171 -18.99 -6.78 4.00
C GLN A 171 -19.95 -5.71 4.50
N GLY A 172 -19.39 -4.59 4.91
CA GLY A 172 -20.15 -3.37 5.13
C GLY A 172 -19.26 -2.18 5.44
N ALA A 173 -19.79 -1.00 5.15
CA ALA A 173 -19.16 0.27 5.41
C ALA A 173 -20.22 1.29 5.83
N THR A 174 -20.08 1.86 7.02
CA THR A 174 -21.02 2.84 7.56
C THR A 174 -20.30 4.09 8.01
N VAL A 175 -20.97 5.24 7.89
CA VAL A 175 -20.46 6.48 8.49
C VAL A 175 -20.78 6.43 9.99
N ALA A 176 -19.74 6.48 10.81
CA ALA A 176 -19.80 6.52 12.26
C ALA A 176 -19.12 7.81 12.78
N ARG A 177 -19.11 7.99 14.10
CA ARG A 177 -18.43 9.11 14.77
C ARG A 177 -17.55 8.60 15.89
N ASP A 178 -16.35 9.16 16.01
CA ASP A 178 -15.43 8.82 17.10
C ASP A 178 -15.85 9.48 18.43
N ALA A 179 -15.04 9.29 19.48
CA ALA A 179 -15.30 9.85 20.80
C ALA A 179 -15.29 11.39 20.82
N GLN A 180 -14.69 12.03 19.82
CA GLN A 180 -14.64 13.48 19.63
C GLN A 180 -15.75 13.99 18.68
N GLY A 181 -16.56 13.08 18.15
CA GLY A 181 -17.65 13.38 17.22
C GLY A 181 -17.21 13.55 15.77
N LEU A 182 -15.94 13.29 15.42
CA LEU A 182 -15.46 13.39 14.04
C LEU A 182 -15.98 12.19 13.22
N PRO A 183 -16.45 12.43 11.97
CA PRO A 183 -16.96 11.36 11.12
C PRO A 183 -15.84 10.48 10.59
N TYR A 184 -16.09 9.17 10.51
CA TYR A 184 -15.22 8.19 9.86
C TYR A 184 -16.06 7.08 9.21
N VAL A 185 -15.46 6.32 8.29
CA VAL A 185 -16.09 5.10 7.74
C VAL A 185 -15.64 3.89 8.55
N ALA A 186 -16.56 3.24 9.24
CA ALA A 186 -16.32 1.93 9.85
C ALA A 186 -16.48 0.85 8.78
N ILE A 187 -15.43 0.07 8.53
CA ILE A 187 -15.35 -0.95 7.48
C ILE A 187 -15.19 -2.32 8.13
N HIS A 188 -15.92 -3.31 7.61
CA HIS A 188 -15.63 -4.71 7.85
C HIS A 188 -15.69 -5.51 6.55
N ARG A 189 -14.83 -6.51 6.42
CA ARG A 189 -14.78 -7.48 5.33
C ARG A 189 -14.44 -8.85 5.90
N ILE A 190 -15.19 -9.86 5.48
CA ILE A 190 -14.86 -11.27 5.67
C ILE A 190 -14.74 -11.92 4.30
N SER A 191 -13.64 -12.60 4.03
CA SER A 191 -13.37 -13.23 2.73
C SER A 191 -12.90 -14.68 2.87
N GLU A 192 -13.08 -15.41 1.78
CA GLU A 192 -12.52 -16.75 1.54
C GLU A 192 -11.54 -16.70 0.36
N GLY A 193 -10.30 -17.11 0.63
CA GLY A 193 -9.21 -17.26 -0.33
C GLY A 193 -8.33 -18.45 0.05
N TRP A 194 -7.03 -18.22 0.19
CA TRP A 194 -6.15 -19.23 0.77
C TRP A 194 -6.47 -19.42 2.27
N ALA A 195 -6.68 -18.31 2.99
CA ALA A 195 -7.36 -18.26 4.27
C ALA A 195 -8.87 -18.40 4.08
N ARG A 196 -9.47 -19.39 4.74
CA ARG A 196 -10.89 -19.76 4.52
C ARG A 196 -11.90 -18.77 5.11
N GLN A 197 -11.49 -17.98 6.09
CA GLN A 197 -12.33 -17.00 6.76
C GLN A 197 -11.47 -15.87 7.33
N GLN A 198 -10.96 -15.04 6.44
CA GLN A 198 -10.17 -13.88 6.82
C GLN A 198 -11.11 -12.75 7.25
N SER A 199 -10.85 -12.12 8.40
CA SER A 199 -11.65 -11.00 8.91
C SER A 199 -10.79 -9.74 9.00
N VAL A 200 -11.19 -8.69 8.28
CA VAL A 200 -10.52 -7.39 8.26
C VAL A 200 -11.50 -6.32 8.70
N TYR A 201 -11.04 -5.46 9.62
CA TYR A 201 -11.77 -4.31 10.12
C TYR A 201 -10.90 -3.06 9.98
N ALA A 202 -11.52 -1.95 9.62
CA ALA A 202 -10.81 -0.68 9.48
C ALA A 202 -11.69 0.52 9.82
N SER A 203 -11.03 1.64 10.11
CA SER A 203 -11.62 2.97 10.25
C SER A 203 -10.94 3.90 9.24
N LEU A 204 -11.70 4.43 8.29
CA LEU A 204 -11.21 5.38 7.30
C LEU A 204 -11.59 6.80 7.73
N HIS A 205 -10.57 7.63 7.96
CA HIS A 205 -10.74 9.05 8.28
C HIS A 205 -10.34 9.89 7.06
N LEU A 206 -11.10 10.96 6.81
CA LEU A 206 -10.78 11.96 5.79
C LEU A 206 -10.45 13.27 6.48
N GLU A 207 -9.54 14.06 5.90
CA GLU A 207 -9.32 15.45 6.34
C GLU A 207 -10.53 16.34 6.04
N SER A 208 -11.33 15.99 5.02
CA SER A 208 -12.59 16.67 4.71
C SER A 208 -13.65 16.34 5.78
N PRO A 209 -14.31 17.36 6.37
CA PRO A 209 -15.39 17.14 7.33
C PRO A 209 -16.68 16.63 6.65
N PHE A 210 -16.76 16.71 5.32
CA PHE A 210 -17.91 16.24 4.55
C PHE A 210 -17.60 14.91 3.90
N MET A 211 -18.43 13.92 4.21
CA MET A 211 -18.34 12.55 3.70
C MET A 211 -19.74 12.02 3.42
N ARG A 212 -19.90 11.36 2.28
CA ARG A 212 -21.11 10.63 1.92
C ARG A 212 -20.70 9.30 1.31
N ILE A 213 -21.34 8.23 1.77
CA ILE A 213 -21.25 6.91 1.14
C ILE A 213 -22.53 6.72 0.31
N SER A 214 -22.38 6.20 -0.90
CA SER A 214 -23.50 5.85 -1.78
C SER A 214 -23.15 4.57 -2.53
N GLY A 215 -24.17 3.76 -2.84
CA GLY A 215 -23.98 2.56 -3.66
C GLY A 215 -23.31 1.39 -2.95
N LEU A 216 -23.07 1.47 -1.65
CA LEU A 216 -22.57 0.34 -0.87
C LEU A 216 -23.74 -0.53 -0.42
N THR A 217 -23.71 -1.81 -0.82
CA THR A 217 -24.64 -2.82 -0.35
C THR A 217 -23.96 -3.58 0.78
N GLU A 218 -24.41 -3.36 2.01
CA GLU A 218 -24.08 -4.28 3.10
C GLU A 218 -24.73 -5.62 2.81
N PHE A 219 -23.97 -6.70 2.93
CA PHE A 219 -24.53 -8.03 2.78
C PHE A 219 -23.71 -9.08 3.55
N GLU A 220 -24.38 -10.19 3.81
CA GLU A 220 -23.83 -11.38 4.43
C GLU A 220 -24.32 -12.58 3.62
N GLU A 221 -23.41 -13.30 2.97
CA GLU A 221 -23.73 -14.52 2.25
C GLU A 221 -23.88 -15.66 3.28
N GLY A 222 -25.11 -15.98 3.69
CA GLY A 222 -25.32 -17.05 4.70
C GLY A 222 -26.57 -17.01 5.57
N ARG A 223 -27.60 -16.20 5.25
CA ARG A 223 -28.97 -16.38 5.74
C ARG A 223 -29.99 -16.20 4.63
#